data_AF-A0A399HQH4-F1
#
_entry.id   AF-A0A399HQH4-F1
#
_cell.length_a   1.000
_cell.length_b   1.000
_cell.length_c   1.000
_cell.angle_alpha   90.00
_cell.angle_beta   90.00
_cell.angle_gamma   90.00
#
_symmetry.space_group_name_H-M   'P 1'
#
loop_
_entity.id
_entity.type
_entity.pdbx_description
1 polymer ?
#
loop_
_entity_poly.entity_id
_entity_poly.type
_entity_poly.pdbx_seq_one_letter_code
_entity_poly.pdbx_strand_id
1 'polypeptide(L)'
;MANQANSPLLQLPEDVRNLIYKHVLGGRTINISYENYRTTYDPTKPKRAQDVVPVFKYRCTVFDGKRNPYTAVAAQPWLKPPTTFTLLNGVCRQMYEETATLPYQLNLIAFDSHNIMFNFLLLEKRLRLEQLDALTEFMLPETLPGSNTLACLRNVERVFLGVAQEGRVRGAYRVVRTEGEEPRLTKITK
;
A
#
# COMPACT_ATOMS: atom_id res chain seq x y z
N MET A 1 4.63 9.75 30.58
CA MET A 1 3.47 8.85 30.76
C MET A 1 2.11 9.59 30.83
N ALA A 2 2.03 10.89 30.48
CA ALA A 2 0.77 11.64 30.55
C ALA A 2 -0.33 11.13 29.58
N ASN A 3 0.05 10.62 28.42
CA ASN A 3 -0.92 10.18 27.39
C ASN A 3 -1.70 8.93 27.81
N GLN A 4 -1.08 8.02 28.56
CA GLN A 4 -1.75 6.77 28.97
C GLN A 4 -2.77 7.02 30.08
N ALA A 5 -2.50 7.99 30.97
CA ALA A 5 -3.43 8.39 32.02
C ALA A 5 -4.62 9.21 31.49
N ASN A 6 -4.46 9.93 30.37
CA ASN A 6 -5.46 10.88 29.87
C ASN A 6 -6.18 10.43 28.59
N SER A 7 -5.70 9.39 27.90
CA SER A 7 -6.31 8.89 26.66
C SER A 7 -7.28 7.76 26.97
N PRO A 8 -8.59 7.92 26.73
CA PRO A 8 -9.56 6.84 26.91
C PRO A 8 -9.21 5.60 26.08
N LEU A 9 -8.61 5.78 24.90
CA LEU A 9 -8.18 4.67 24.04
C LEU A 9 -7.03 3.88 24.67
N LEU A 10 -6.03 4.56 25.24
CA LEU A 10 -4.84 3.89 25.80
C LEU A 10 -5.10 3.27 27.20
N GLN A 11 -6.21 3.63 27.83
CA GLN A 11 -6.70 2.98 29.06
C GLN A 11 -7.41 1.65 28.79
N LEU A 12 -7.89 1.43 27.56
CA LEU A 12 -8.50 0.15 27.19
C LEU A 12 -7.46 -0.98 27.26
N PRO A 13 -7.87 -2.22 27.57
CA PRO A 13 -7.00 -3.39 27.42
C PRO A 13 -6.48 -3.53 25.99
N GLU A 14 -5.29 -4.10 25.84
CA GLU A 14 -4.61 -4.26 24.55
C GLU A 14 -5.49 -4.98 23.52
N ASP A 15 -6.18 -6.05 23.92
CA ASP A 15 -7.07 -6.81 23.02
C ASP A 15 -8.19 -5.94 22.43
N VAL A 16 -8.77 -5.05 23.24
CA VAL A 16 -9.82 -4.13 22.79
C VAL A 16 -9.23 -3.08 21.84
N ARG A 17 -8.02 -2.56 22.13
CA ARG A 17 -7.32 -1.65 21.22
C ARG A 17 -7.03 -2.33 19.88
N ASN A 18 -6.55 -3.57 19.89
CA ASN A 18 -6.27 -4.34 18.69
C ASN A 18 -7.51 -4.57 17.82
N LEU A 19 -8.67 -4.83 18.44
CA LEU A 19 -9.94 -4.89 17.72
C LEU A 19 -10.28 -3.55 17.05
N ILE A 20 -10.18 -2.45 17.80
CA ILE A 20 -10.43 -1.10 17.26
C ILE A 20 -9.49 -0.82 16.10
N TYR A 21 -8.19 -1.06 16.26
CA TYR A 21 -7.19 -0.86 15.20
C TYR A 21 -7.51 -1.71 13.98
N LYS A 22 -7.92 -2.97 14.15
CA LYS A 22 -8.27 -3.85 13.04
C LYS A 22 -9.44 -3.30 12.22
N HIS A 23 -10.46 -2.79 12.89
CA HIS A 23 -11.62 -2.18 12.22
C HIS A 23 -11.28 -0.83 11.57
N VAL A 24 -10.51 0.00 12.26
CA VAL A 24 -10.19 1.36 11.80
C VAL A 24 -9.11 1.36 10.72
N LEU A 25 -8.13 0.46 10.78
CA LEU A 25 -6.95 0.48 9.90
C LEU A 25 -6.94 -0.64 8.86
N GLY A 26 -7.72 -1.71 9.02
CA GLY A 26 -7.70 -2.87 8.15
C GLY A 26 -8.78 -2.90 7.06
N GLY A 27 -8.71 -3.92 6.21
CA GLY A 27 -9.77 -4.26 5.25
C GLY A 27 -9.84 -3.38 4.01
N ARG A 28 -8.81 -2.58 3.73
CA ARG A 28 -8.75 -1.65 2.60
C ARG A 28 -7.73 -2.08 1.55
N THR A 29 -7.73 -1.39 0.42
CA THR A 29 -6.60 -1.39 -0.52
C THR A 29 -5.89 -0.05 -0.44
N ILE A 30 -4.58 -0.06 -0.23
CA ILE A 30 -3.73 1.13 -0.22
C ILE A 30 -2.89 1.12 -1.49
N ASN A 31 -3.18 2.02 -2.41
CA ASN A 31 -2.43 2.17 -3.65
C ASN A 31 -1.34 3.24 -3.51
N ILE A 32 -0.11 2.85 -3.77
CA ILE A 32 1.07 3.71 -3.68
C ILE A 32 1.44 4.16 -5.10
N SER A 33 1.48 5.47 -5.29
CA SER A 33 1.85 6.13 -6.55
C SER A 33 2.94 7.17 -6.34
N TYR A 34 3.48 7.70 -7.43
CA TYR A 34 4.49 8.75 -7.41
C TYR A 34 4.10 9.89 -8.34
N GLU A 35 4.01 11.10 -7.80
CA GLU A 35 3.65 12.31 -8.54
C GLU A 35 4.92 13.11 -8.83
N ASN A 36 5.31 13.18 -10.11
CA ASN A 36 6.43 14.00 -10.56
C ASN A 36 6.05 15.47 -10.66
N TYR A 37 4.90 15.76 -11.26
CA TYR A 37 4.42 17.10 -11.55
C TYR A 37 2.94 17.24 -11.20
N ARG A 38 2.54 18.46 -10.83
CA ARG A 38 1.14 18.81 -10.59
C ARG A 38 0.76 20.02 -11.42
N THR A 39 -0.31 19.89 -12.18
CA THR A 39 -0.95 21.02 -12.83
C THR A 39 -1.76 21.81 -11.80
N THR A 40 -1.47 23.10 -11.65
CA THR A 40 -2.31 24.04 -10.91
C THR A 40 -3.32 24.66 -11.87
N TYR A 41 -4.51 24.97 -11.36
CA TYR A 41 -5.57 25.58 -12.13
C TYR A 41 -5.90 26.94 -11.53
N ASP A 42 -6.24 27.89 -12.40
CA ASP A 42 -6.70 29.20 -11.96
C ASP A 42 -7.94 29.05 -11.06
N PRO A 43 -7.94 29.55 -9.82
CA PRO A 43 -9.06 29.41 -8.90
C PRO A 43 -10.34 30.08 -9.42
N THR A 44 -10.22 31.07 -10.29
CA THR A 44 -11.34 31.77 -10.93
C THR A 44 -11.79 31.10 -12.23
N LYS A 45 -10.91 30.30 -12.86
CA LYS A 45 -11.16 29.60 -14.13
C LYS A 45 -10.61 28.17 -14.06
N PRO A 46 -11.28 27.24 -13.36
CA PRO A 46 -10.76 25.90 -13.06
C PRO A 46 -10.53 25.00 -14.30
N LYS A 47 -10.95 25.42 -15.50
CA LYS A 47 -10.67 24.74 -16.77
C LYS A 47 -9.36 25.20 -17.43
N ARG A 48 -8.71 26.24 -16.91
CA ARG A 48 -7.44 26.77 -17.45
C ARG A 48 -6.30 26.34 -16.53
N ALA A 49 -5.44 25.48 -17.05
CA ALA A 49 -4.16 25.20 -16.42
C ALA A 49 -3.37 26.50 -16.29
N GLN A 50 -2.90 26.80 -15.08
CA GLN A 50 -2.13 28.00 -14.78
C GLN A 50 -0.65 27.67 -14.89
N ASP A 51 -0.18 26.73 -14.07
CA ASP A 51 1.22 26.30 -14.05
C ASP A 51 1.35 24.78 -13.93
N VAL A 52 2.55 24.28 -14.19
CA VAL A 52 2.95 22.91 -13.87
C VAL A 52 4.09 22.97 -12.88
N VAL A 53 3.85 22.53 -11.65
CA VAL A 53 4.85 22.57 -10.57
C VAL A 53 5.44 21.19 -10.31
N PRO A 54 6.77 21.07 -10.15
CA PRO A 54 7.39 19.82 -9.73
C PRO A 54 6.98 19.47 -8.29
N VAL A 55 6.70 18.19 -8.03
CA VAL A 55 6.30 17.70 -6.69
C VAL A 55 7.22 16.58 -6.21
N PHE A 56 7.53 15.61 -7.07
CA PHE A 56 8.39 14.45 -6.78
C PHE A 56 8.09 13.79 -5.44
N LYS A 57 6.83 13.34 -5.25
CA LYS A 57 6.41 12.71 -3.99
C LYS A 57 5.60 11.44 -4.19
N TYR A 58 5.77 10.50 -3.25
CA TYR A 58 4.84 9.38 -3.13
C TYR A 58 3.49 9.85 -2.62
N ARG A 59 2.44 9.20 -3.12
CA ARG A 59 1.06 9.38 -2.68
C ARG A 59 0.48 8.03 -2.32
N CYS A 60 -0.35 8.01 -1.28
CA CYS A 60 -1.13 6.85 -0.90
C CYS A 60 -2.59 7.17 -1.15
N THR A 61 -3.25 6.32 -1.94
CA THR A 61 -4.66 6.42 -2.25
C THR A 61 -5.37 5.24 -1.63
N VAL A 62 -6.36 5.51 -0.77
CA VAL A 62 -7.02 4.46 0.00
C VAL A 62 -8.38 4.15 -0.59
N PHE A 63 -8.66 2.87 -0.82
CA PHE A 63 -9.93 2.37 -1.31
C PHE A 63 -10.59 1.49 -0.26
N ASP A 64 -11.89 1.68 -0.05
CA ASP A 64 -12.65 0.83 0.87
C ASP A 64 -12.85 -0.58 0.29
N GLY A 65 -12.61 -1.57 1.13
CA GLY A 65 -12.59 -2.98 0.76
C GLY A 65 -11.31 -3.40 0.03
N LYS A 66 -11.07 -4.71 -0.05
CA LYS A 66 -9.99 -5.30 -0.86
C LYS A 66 -10.35 -5.27 -2.36
N ARG A 67 -10.41 -4.07 -2.94
CA ARG A 67 -10.73 -3.84 -4.35
C ARG A 67 -9.48 -3.68 -5.20
N ASN A 68 -9.60 -3.99 -6.49
CA ASN A 68 -8.56 -3.72 -7.48
C ASN A 68 -8.57 -2.21 -7.81
N PRO A 69 -7.49 -1.46 -7.48
CA PRO A 69 -7.46 -0.02 -7.64
C PRO A 69 -7.47 0.40 -9.12
N TYR A 70 -6.91 -0.42 -10.02
CA TYR A 70 -6.80 -0.10 -11.45
C TYR A 70 -8.15 -0.12 -12.16
N THR A 71 -9.08 -0.96 -11.70
CA THR A 71 -10.47 -0.95 -12.18
C THR A 71 -11.33 0.07 -11.44
N ALA A 72 -11.07 0.31 -10.16
CA ALA A 72 -11.87 1.22 -9.34
C ALA A 72 -11.71 2.68 -9.79
N VAL A 73 -10.48 3.10 -10.11
CA VAL A 73 -10.21 4.45 -10.62
C VAL A 73 -10.83 4.66 -12.01
N ALA A 74 -10.74 3.65 -12.89
CA ALA A 74 -11.37 3.70 -14.21
C ALA A 74 -12.90 3.75 -14.13
N ALA A 75 -13.50 3.06 -13.16
CA ALA A 75 -14.95 3.04 -12.97
C ALA A 75 -15.51 4.34 -12.35
N GLN A 76 -14.70 5.10 -11.60
CA GLN A 76 -15.13 6.34 -10.95
C GLN A 76 -14.08 7.46 -11.03
N PRO A 77 -13.83 8.06 -12.21
CA PRO A 77 -12.84 9.12 -12.39
C PRO A 77 -13.10 10.38 -11.56
N TRP A 78 -14.36 10.61 -11.15
CA TRP A 78 -14.77 11.76 -10.34
C TRP A 78 -14.59 11.54 -8.83
N LEU A 79 -14.46 10.30 -8.38
CA LEU A 79 -14.18 10.02 -6.99
C LEU A 79 -12.72 10.39 -6.75
N LYS A 80 -12.46 11.36 -5.88
CA LYS A 80 -11.11 11.66 -5.38
C LYS A 80 -10.91 10.84 -4.12
N PRO A 81 -10.44 9.59 -4.22
CA PRO A 81 -10.13 8.80 -3.03
C PRO A 81 -9.18 9.60 -2.14
N PRO A 82 -9.33 9.51 -0.81
CA PRO A 82 -8.51 10.26 0.12
C PRO A 82 -7.03 9.93 -0.14
N THR A 83 -6.24 10.98 -0.36
CA THR A 83 -4.79 10.88 -0.65
C THR A 83 -3.92 10.79 0.60
N THR A 84 -4.56 10.62 1.76
CA THR A 84 -3.92 10.54 3.05
C THR A 84 -4.39 9.27 3.73
N PHE A 85 -3.47 8.34 3.91
CA PHE A 85 -3.65 7.27 4.88
C PHE A 85 -3.27 7.85 6.24
N THR A 86 -4.26 8.18 7.06
CA THR A 86 -4.02 8.67 8.43
C THR A 86 -3.56 7.50 9.27
N LEU A 87 -2.26 7.23 9.21
CA LEU A 87 -1.62 6.42 10.22
C LEU A 87 -1.81 7.12 11.56
N LEU A 88 -2.37 6.43 12.54
CA LEU A 88 -2.40 6.88 13.94
C LEU A 88 -0.98 7.13 14.51
N ASN A 89 0.04 6.70 13.76
CA ASN A 89 1.47 6.98 13.89
C ASN A 89 1.85 8.43 14.24
N GLY A 90 1.03 9.42 13.90
CA GLY A 90 1.32 10.84 14.17
C GLY A 90 0.91 11.36 15.54
N VAL A 91 0.18 10.60 16.36
CA VAL A 91 -0.43 11.13 17.60
C VAL A 91 0.48 10.95 18.82
N CYS A 92 0.95 9.72 19.08
CA CYS A 92 1.88 9.46 20.17
C CYS A 92 2.76 8.24 19.89
N ARG A 93 3.92 8.17 20.55
CA ARG A 93 4.91 7.12 20.36
C ARG A 93 4.36 5.72 20.64
N GLN A 94 3.58 5.55 21.71
CA GLN A 94 2.99 4.25 22.05
C GLN A 94 2.07 3.73 20.93
N MET A 95 1.18 4.58 20.43
CA MET A 95 0.27 4.18 19.35
C MET A 95 1.00 3.96 18.03
N TYR A 96 2.11 4.66 17.77
CA TYR A 96 3.00 4.36 16.65
C TYR A 96 3.54 2.93 16.76
N GLU A 97 4.12 2.58 17.92
CA GLU A 97 4.70 1.25 18.14
C GLU A 97 3.64 0.14 17.99
N GLU A 98 2.42 0.37 18.49
CA GLU A 98 1.31 -0.58 18.37
C GLU A 98 0.76 -0.71 16.94
N THR A 99 0.84 0.34 16.10
CA THR A 99 0.11 0.38 14.81
C THR A 99 0.98 0.46 13.56
N ALA A 100 2.30 0.60 13.69
CA ALA A 100 3.19 0.85 12.55
C ALA A 100 3.18 -0.23 11.46
N THR A 101 2.91 -1.49 11.82
CA THR A 101 2.90 -2.66 10.92
C THR A 101 1.51 -3.01 10.39
N LEU A 102 0.45 -2.68 11.15
CA LEU A 102 -0.95 -3.00 10.82
C LEU A 102 -1.39 -2.56 9.41
N PRO A 103 -0.97 -1.40 8.87
CA PRO A 103 -1.28 -1.02 7.50
C PRO A 103 -0.90 -2.06 6.46
N TYR A 104 0.28 -2.65 6.61
CA TYR A 104 0.85 -3.62 5.66
C TYR A 104 0.33 -5.03 5.92
N GLN A 105 -0.04 -5.32 7.17
CA GLN A 105 -0.59 -6.61 7.57
C GLN A 105 -2.07 -6.77 7.25
N LEU A 106 -2.86 -5.71 7.43
CA LEU A 106 -4.34 -5.77 7.39
C LEU A 106 -4.96 -5.28 6.08
N ASN A 107 -4.16 -4.67 5.20
CA ASN A 107 -4.63 -4.13 3.92
C ASN A 107 -3.90 -4.76 2.75
N LEU A 108 -4.54 -4.70 1.59
CA LEU A 108 -3.89 -5.03 0.34
C LEU A 108 -3.07 -3.82 -0.13
N ILE A 109 -1.76 -3.96 -0.23
CA ILE A 109 -0.91 -2.92 -0.80
C ILE A 109 -0.90 -3.06 -2.32
N ALA A 110 -1.11 -1.98 -3.04
CA ALA A 110 -0.99 -1.92 -4.49
C ALA A 110 0.01 -0.84 -4.89
N PHE A 111 0.61 -0.98 -6.06
CA PHE A 111 1.47 0.05 -6.63
C PHE A 111 0.99 0.40 -8.03
N ASP A 112 1.15 1.66 -8.44
CA ASP A 112 0.79 2.11 -9.78
C ASP A 112 1.68 1.52 -10.89
N SER A 113 2.86 1.02 -10.53
CA SER A 113 3.73 0.28 -11.46
C SER A 113 4.75 -0.57 -10.71
N HIS A 114 5.38 -1.50 -11.44
CA HIS A 114 6.52 -2.26 -10.94
C HIS A 114 7.68 -1.35 -10.50
N ASN A 115 7.96 -0.28 -11.24
CA ASN A 115 9.06 0.64 -10.93
C ASN A 115 8.81 1.42 -9.62
N ILE A 116 7.57 1.85 -9.39
CA ILE A 116 7.20 2.52 -8.13
C ILE A 116 7.36 1.55 -6.96
N MET A 117 6.93 0.29 -7.11
CA MET A 117 7.14 -0.75 -6.11
C MET A 117 8.64 -0.96 -5.81
N PHE A 118 9.44 -1.15 -6.86
CA PHE A 118 10.87 -1.38 -6.73
C PHE A 118 11.57 -0.20 -6.03
N ASN A 119 11.27 1.02 -6.47
CA ASN A 119 11.86 2.22 -5.88
C ASN A 119 11.44 2.39 -4.42
N PHE A 120 10.16 2.23 -4.11
CA PHE A 120 9.62 2.43 -2.78
C PHE A 120 10.15 1.39 -1.77
N LEU A 121 10.17 0.11 -2.15
CA LEU A 121 10.52 -1.00 -1.25
C LEU A 121 12.03 -1.25 -1.18
N LEU A 122 12.74 -1.24 -2.32
CA LEU A 122 14.12 -1.73 -2.40
C LEU A 122 15.16 -0.62 -2.56
N LEU A 123 14.90 0.35 -3.43
CA LEU A 123 15.87 1.42 -3.71
C LEU A 123 15.90 2.47 -2.58
N GLU A 124 14.74 3.05 -2.28
CA GLU A 124 14.59 4.11 -1.26
C GLU A 124 14.34 3.54 0.14
N LYS A 125 14.06 2.23 0.26
CA LYS A 125 13.83 1.52 1.53
C LYS A 125 12.89 2.27 2.48
N ARG A 126 11.73 2.71 1.96
CA ARG A 126 10.79 3.55 2.71
C ARG A 126 10.07 2.83 3.84
N LEU A 127 10.14 1.52 3.88
CA LEU A 127 9.60 0.69 4.95
C LEU A 127 10.72 0.26 5.89
N ARG A 128 10.44 0.32 7.20
CA ARG A 128 11.26 -0.37 8.19
C ARG A 128 11.18 -1.87 7.98
N LEU A 129 12.16 -2.60 8.49
CA LEU A 129 12.23 -4.05 8.35
C LEU A 129 10.96 -4.75 8.85
N GLU A 130 10.44 -4.33 10.00
CA GLU A 130 9.19 -4.84 10.60
C GLU A 130 7.96 -4.59 9.71
N GLN A 131 7.93 -3.44 9.02
CA GLN A 131 6.84 -3.08 8.11
C GLN A 131 6.92 -3.86 6.80
N LEU A 132 8.14 -4.07 6.32
CA LEU A 132 8.41 -4.91 5.15
C LEU A 132 8.06 -6.37 5.43
N ASP A 133 8.31 -6.84 6.65
CA ASP A 133 7.94 -8.19 7.10
C ASP A 133 6.44 -8.37 7.28
N ALA A 134 5.74 -7.31 7.67
CA ALA A 134 4.29 -7.30 7.76
C ALA A 134 3.61 -7.34 6.38
N LEU A 135 4.34 -6.96 5.31
CA LEU A 135 3.85 -7.03 3.94
C LEU A 135 3.86 -8.48 3.43
N THR A 136 2.71 -9.14 3.52
CA THR A 136 2.55 -10.54 3.09
C THR A 136 1.96 -10.67 1.69
N GLU A 137 1.19 -9.67 1.25
CA GLU A 137 0.56 -9.66 -0.06
C GLU A 137 0.56 -8.25 -0.67
N PHE A 138 0.77 -8.18 -1.99
CA PHE A 138 0.63 -6.93 -2.73
C PHE A 138 0.15 -7.14 -4.16
N MET A 139 -0.26 -6.04 -4.81
CA MET A 139 -0.80 -6.03 -6.16
C MET A 139 0.02 -5.12 -7.08
N LEU A 140 0.20 -5.59 -8.32
CA LEU A 140 0.81 -4.84 -9.42
C LEU A 140 -0.15 -4.82 -10.62
N PRO A 141 -0.06 -3.80 -11.50
CA PRO A 141 -0.97 -3.69 -12.63
C PRO A 141 -0.60 -4.68 -13.74
N GLU A 142 0.62 -4.56 -14.29
CA GLU A 142 1.02 -5.28 -15.50
C GLU A 142 2.21 -6.23 -15.36
N THR A 143 3.10 -6.02 -14.38
CA THR A 143 4.34 -6.79 -14.28
C THR A 143 4.56 -7.43 -12.93
N LEU A 144 4.81 -8.74 -12.93
CA LEU A 144 5.20 -9.50 -11.75
C LEU A 144 6.66 -9.20 -11.37
N PRO A 145 6.99 -9.21 -10.07
CA PRO A 145 8.37 -9.07 -9.63
C PRO A 145 9.23 -10.27 -10.06
N GLY A 146 10.50 -9.99 -10.36
CA GLY A 146 11.49 -11.04 -10.61
C GLY A 146 11.93 -11.74 -9.32
N SER A 147 12.68 -12.84 -9.47
CA SER A 147 13.23 -13.62 -8.35
C SER A 147 14.08 -12.77 -7.40
N ASN A 148 14.95 -11.92 -7.92
CA ASN A 148 15.79 -11.01 -7.12
C ASN A 148 14.94 -10.10 -6.21
N THR A 149 13.87 -9.51 -6.75
CA THR A 149 12.94 -8.70 -5.95
C THR A 149 12.26 -9.54 -4.87
N LEU A 150 11.81 -10.75 -5.22
CA LEU A 150 11.16 -11.66 -4.27
C LEU A 150 12.12 -12.17 -3.19
N ALA A 151 13.41 -12.30 -3.47
CA ALA A 151 14.43 -12.68 -2.48
C ALA A 151 14.55 -11.62 -1.38
N CYS A 152 14.44 -10.34 -1.72
CA CYS A 152 14.44 -9.25 -0.75
C CYS A 152 13.12 -9.15 0.05
N LEU A 153 12.00 -9.65 -0.50
CA LEU A 153 10.67 -9.57 0.11
C LEU A 153 10.29 -10.88 0.83
N ARG A 154 11.05 -11.24 1.86
CA ARG A 154 11.04 -12.57 2.51
C ARG A 154 9.66 -13.11 2.90
N ASN A 155 8.78 -12.25 3.44
CA ASN A 155 7.46 -12.65 3.95
C ASN A 155 6.32 -12.49 2.93
N VAL A 156 6.63 -12.04 1.71
CA VAL A 156 5.60 -11.99 0.67
C VAL A 156 5.28 -13.40 0.22
N GLU A 157 4.01 -13.76 0.39
CA GLU A 157 3.44 -15.05 0.02
C GLU A 157 2.63 -14.95 -1.27
N ARG A 158 2.01 -13.79 -1.51
CA ARG A 158 1.03 -13.61 -2.60
C ARG A 158 1.27 -12.31 -3.36
N VAL A 159 1.26 -12.42 -4.68
CA VAL A 159 1.31 -11.28 -5.60
C VAL A 159 0.11 -11.34 -6.52
N PHE A 160 -0.61 -10.23 -6.63
CA PHE A 160 -1.77 -10.12 -7.51
C PHE A 160 -1.42 -9.31 -8.75
N LEU A 161 -1.81 -9.82 -9.92
CA LEU A 161 -1.78 -9.06 -11.17
C LEU A 161 -3.18 -8.50 -11.44
N GLY A 162 -3.30 -7.18 -11.44
CA GLY A 162 -4.58 -6.47 -11.47
C GLY A 162 -5.13 -6.25 -12.88
N VAL A 163 -4.28 -6.18 -13.91
CA VAL A 163 -4.66 -5.97 -15.31
C VAL A 163 -4.18 -7.16 -16.14
N ALA A 164 -5.00 -7.60 -17.10
CA ALA A 164 -4.55 -8.56 -18.11
C ALA A 164 -3.84 -7.79 -19.22
N GLN A 165 -2.61 -8.17 -19.56
CA GLN A 165 -1.88 -7.64 -20.70
C GLN A 165 -1.53 -8.81 -21.62
N GLU A 166 -1.36 -8.59 -22.92
CA GLU A 166 -1.07 -9.66 -23.89
C GLU A 166 0.03 -10.62 -23.38
N GLY A 167 -0.28 -11.92 -23.30
CA GLY A 167 0.60 -12.96 -22.78
C GLY A 167 0.61 -13.15 -21.25
N ARG A 168 -0.02 -12.26 -20.46
CA ARG A 168 -0.13 -12.38 -18.99
C ARG A 168 -1.58 -12.39 -18.51
N VAL A 169 -1.93 -13.45 -17.80
CA VAL A 169 -3.28 -13.63 -17.28
C VAL A 169 -3.40 -12.95 -15.92
N ARG A 170 -4.36 -12.04 -15.79
CA ARG A 170 -4.80 -11.48 -14.50
C ARG A 170 -5.01 -12.61 -13.48
N GLY A 171 -4.61 -12.40 -12.22
CA GLY A 171 -4.83 -13.41 -11.19
C GLY A 171 -3.94 -13.28 -9.97
N ALA A 172 -4.11 -14.24 -9.06
CA ALA A 172 -3.27 -14.38 -7.87
C ALA A 172 -2.12 -15.34 -8.17
N TYR A 173 -0.94 -14.99 -7.68
CA TYR A 173 0.27 -15.78 -7.78
C TYR A 173 0.80 -16.04 -6.38
N ARG A 174 1.23 -17.28 -6.12
CA ARG A 174 1.88 -17.68 -4.87
C ARG A 174 3.39 -17.63 -5.07
N VAL A 175 4.09 -17.06 -4.09
CA VAL A 175 5.55 -17.12 -4.00
C VAL A 175 5.93 -18.50 -3.47
N VAL A 176 6.73 -19.23 -4.24
CA VAL A 176 7.30 -20.52 -3.86
C VAL A 176 8.78 -20.32 -3.59
N ARG A 177 9.21 -20.72 -2.39
CA ARG A 177 10.60 -20.67 -1.95
C ARG A 177 11.04 -22.10 -1.64
N THR A 178 12.01 -22.60 -2.39
CA THR A 178 12.67 -23.88 -2.12
C THR A 178 14.05 -23.58 -1.57
N GLU A 179 14.54 -24.37 -0.61
CA GLU A 179 15.90 -24.23 -0.11
C GLU A 179 16.92 -24.41 -1.25
N GLY A 180 17.85 -23.45 -1.39
CA GLY A 180 18.86 -23.45 -2.46
C GLY A 180 18.38 -22.99 -3.83
N GLU A 181 17.10 -22.68 -4.02
CA GLU A 181 16.56 -22.17 -5.31
C GLU A 181 16.15 -20.69 -5.22
N GLU A 182 16.15 -20.02 -6.37
CA GLU A 182 15.57 -18.68 -6.48
C GLU A 182 14.04 -18.71 -6.28
N PRO A 183 13.47 -17.72 -5.57
CA PRO A 183 12.04 -17.65 -5.36
C PRO A 183 11.30 -17.42 -6.68
N ARG A 184 10.22 -18.16 -6.89
CA ARG A 184 9.43 -18.13 -8.13
C ARG A 184 7.96 -17.92 -7.86
N LEU A 185 7.26 -17.35 -8.84
CA LEU A 185 5.82 -17.15 -8.79
C LEU A 185 5.11 -18.28 -9.54
N THR A 186 4.15 -18.89 -8.86
CA THR A 186 3.25 -19.89 -9.45
C THR A 186 1.84 -19.33 -9.47
N LYS A 187 1.16 -19.45 -10.61
CA LYS A 187 -0.22 -18.97 -10.72
C LYS A 187 -1.12 -19.84 -9.85
N ILE A 188 -1.97 -19.21 -9.05
CA ILE A 188 -2.99 -19.92 -8.26
C ILE A 188 -4.16 -20.18 -9.21
N THR A 189 -4.25 -21.40 -9.71
CA THR A 189 -5.44 -21.88 -10.43
C THR A 189 -6.56 -22.03 -9.41
N LYS A 190 -7.71 -21.40 -9.67
CA LYS A 190 -8.96 -21.70 -8.97
C LYS A 190 -9.59 -22.95 -9.56
#